data_AF-A0A6F9A2R8-F1
#
_entry.id   AF-A0A6F9A2R8-F1
#
_cell.length_a   1.000
_cell.length_b   1.000
_cell.length_c   1.000
_cell.angle_alpha   90.00
_cell.angle_beta   90.00
_cell.angle_gamma   90.00
#
_symmetry.space_group_name_H-M   'P 1'
#
loop_
_entity.id
_entity.type
_entity.pdbx_description
1 polymer ?
#
loop_
_entity_poly.entity_id
_entity_poly.type
_entity_poly.pdbx_seq_one_letter_code
_entity_poly.pdbx_strand_id
1 'polypeptide(L)'
;MSHSILVYQYVYECTKYFSKGCAPGFEKRSPFCAQCKGSGKAVGDEDKCKANADEQYYGYAGAFRCLVENAGDVAFIKHTIVPENSDGNGPTWAKGLKSTDFELLCQEGTSQPITNFRDCHLAKVPAHAVITRPETRGMVVSFLLEQQAKFGSSGSDPSFKMFQSYNGMNLLFKDNTKCLQEIPRERNYQDFLGEEYMIAMQSLRKCSDSTS
;
A
#
# COMPACT_ATOMS: atom_id res chain seq x y z
N MET A 1 -20.36 -30.59 0.71
CA MET A 1 -19.19 -31.00 -0.10
C MET A 1 -18.32 -29.77 -0.29
N SER A 2 -17.06 -29.84 0.15
CA SER A 2 -16.11 -28.71 0.16
C SER A 2 -15.81 -28.21 -1.24
N HIS A 3 -15.88 -26.89 -1.42
CA HIS A 3 -15.35 -26.23 -2.61
C HIS A 3 -13.99 -25.62 -2.23
N SER A 4 -12.91 -26.27 -2.65
CA SER A 4 -11.56 -25.70 -2.63
C SER A 4 -11.48 -24.65 -3.74
N ILE A 5 -11.49 -23.37 -3.39
CA ILE A 5 -11.36 -22.27 -4.34
C ILE A 5 -9.90 -22.21 -4.80
N LEU A 6 -9.68 -22.30 -6.12
CA LEU A 6 -8.37 -22.26 -6.78
C LEU A 6 -7.66 -20.90 -6.60
N VAL A 7 -6.89 -20.74 -5.52
CA VAL A 7 -5.86 -19.69 -5.37
C VAL A 7 -4.54 -20.09 -6.06
N TYR A 8 -4.37 -21.38 -6.37
CA TYR A 8 -3.11 -21.97 -6.85
C TYR A 8 -2.70 -21.54 -8.27
N GLN A 9 -3.65 -21.35 -9.19
CA GLN A 9 -3.36 -20.97 -10.59
C GLN A 9 -2.82 -19.52 -10.69
N TYR A 10 -3.33 -18.61 -9.86
CA TYR A 10 -2.89 -17.20 -9.79
C TYR A 10 -1.44 -17.06 -9.34
N VAL A 11 -1.07 -17.83 -8.32
CA VAL A 11 0.31 -17.87 -7.82
C VAL A 11 1.25 -18.32 -8.95
N TYR A 12 0.84 -19.31 -9.76
CA TYR A 12 1.68 -19.88 -10.81
C TYR A 12 2.06 -18.88 -11.90
N GLU A 13 1.13 -18.03 -12.37
CA GLU A 13 1.44 -17.02 -13.39
C GLU A 13 2.36 -15.91 -12.86
N CYS A 14 2.17 -15.47 -11.62
CA CYS A 14 3.06 -14.49 -11.00
C CYS A 14 4.47 -15.07 -10.75
N THR A 15 4.60 -16.38 -10.48
CA THR A 15 5.91 -17.02 -10.29
C THR A 15 6.79 -17.05 -11.53
N LYS A 16 6.23 -16.79 -12.72
CA LYS A 16 7.01 -16.61 -13.96
C LYS A 16 7.83 -15.32 -13.97
N TYR A 17 7.36 -14.30 -13.24
CA TYR A 17 8.04 -12.99 -13.14
C TYR A 17 8.95 -12.92 -11.92
N PHE A 18 8.50 -13.42 -10.78
CA PHE A 18 9.27 -13.41 -9.54
C PHE A 18 9.26 -14.79 -8.90
N SER A 19 10.45 -15.37 -8.69
CA SER A 19 10.60 -16.70 -8.11
C SER A 19 10.15 -16.79 -6.65
N LYS A 20 10.22 -15.68 -5.90
CA LYS A 20 9.79 -15.55 -4.50
C LYS A 20 9.57 -14.08 -4.14
N GLY A 21 8.86 -13.81 -3.06
CA GLY A 21 8.67 -12.44 -2.57
C GLY A 21 7.99 -12.39 -1.20
N CYS A 22 7.61 -11.17 -0.81
CA CYS A 22 6.66 -10.93 0.26
C CYS A 22 5.46 -10.15 -0.27
N ALA A 23 4.32 -10.82 -0.43
CA ALA A 23 3.02 -10.27 -0.77
C ALA A 23 2.02 -10.74 0.29
N PRO A 24 1.85 -9.98 1.39
CA PRO A 24 0.94 -10.35 2.47
C PRO A 24 -0.50 -10.53 1.98
N GLY A 25 -1.18 -11.55 2.50
CA GLY A 25 -2.52 -11.97 2.06
C GLY A 25 -2.53 -13.21 1.16
N PHE A 26 -1.36 -13.63 0.64
CA PHE A 26 -1.21 -14.92 -0.02
C PHE A 26 -1.24 -16.09 0.99
N GLU A 27 -1.46 -17.31 0.49
CA GLU A 27 -1.32 -18.51 1.30
C GLU A 27 0.11 -18.64 1.85
N LYS A 28 0.25 -18.99 3.13
CA LYS A 28 1.55 -19.03 3.85
C LYS A 28 2.64 -19.86 3.15
N ARG A 29 2.27 -20.90 2.40
CA ARG A 29 3.20 -21.79 1.67
C ARG A 29 3.55 -21.30 0.26
N SER A 30 2.92 -20.21 -0.20
CA SER A 30 3.20 -19.59 -1.49
C SER A 30 4.64 -19.06 -1.54
N PRO A 31 5.33 -19.12 -2.70
CA PRO A 31 6.61 -18.44 -2.91
C PRO A 31 6.54 -16.93 -2.60
N PHE A 32 5.36 -16.33 -2.72
CA PHE A 32 5.11 -14.93 -2.37
C PHE A 32 5.00 -14.65 -0.86
N CYS A 33 5.06 -15.66 -0.01
CA CYS A 33 5.19 -15.49 1.43
C CYS A 33 6.59 -15.87 1.94
N ALA A 34 7.48 -16.31 1.06
CA ALA A 34 8.80 -16.82 1.43
C ALA A 34 9.65 -15.75 2.13
N GLN A 35 9.65 -14.52 1.58
CA GLN A 35 10.43 -13.39 2.09
C GLN A 35 9.70 -12.56 3.15
N CYS A 36 8.47 -12.93 3.53
CA CYS A 36 7.77 -12.23 4.60
C CYS A 36 8.37 -12.52 5.97
N LYS A 37 8.30 -11.53 6.87
CA LYS A 37 9.05 -11.52 8.14
C LYS A 37 8.18 -11.85 9.35
N GLY A 38 6.85 -11.72 9.23
CA GLY A 38 5.90 -11.86 10.32
C GLY A 38 6.05 -10.76 11.36
N SER A 39 5.65 -11.05 12.59
CA SER A 39 5.84 -10.16 13.74
C SER A 39 7.30 -10.05 14.18
N GLY A 40 8.18 -10.92 13.67
CA GLY A 40 9.60 -11.00 14.03
C GLY A 40 9.88 -12.00 15.16
N LYS A 41 8.90 -12.86 15.49
CA LYS A 41 9.07 -13.93 16.47
C LYS A 41 9.81 -15.11 15.81
N ALA A 42 10.80 -15.68 16.50
CA ALA A 42 11.59 -16.78 15.95
C ALA A 42 10.81 -18.11 15.88
N VAL A 43 9.79 -18.30 16.72
CA VAL A 43 8.99 -19.52 16.81
C VAL A 43 7.51 -19.14 16.94
N GLY A 44 6.63 -19.86 16.23
CA GLY A 44 5.18 -19.65 16.33
C GLY A 44 4.69 -18.31 15.79
N ASP A 45 5.40 -17.72 14.82
CA ASP A 45 5.00 -16.45 14.20
C ASP A 45 3.81 -16.65 13.25
N GLU A 46 2.61 -16.58 13.83
CA GLU A 46 1.38 -16.73 13.08
C GLU A 46 1.11 -15.56 12.12
N ASP A 47 1.81 -14.43 12.32
CA ASP A 47 1.61 -13.18 11.60
C ASP A 47 2.35 -13.16 10.26
N LYS A 48 3.22 -14.15 10.01
CA LYS A 48 3.91 -14.28 8.71
C LYS A 48 2.91 -14.30 7.56
N CYS A 49 3.07 -13.33 6.67
CA CYS A 49 2.26 -13.09 5.47
C CYS A 49 0.80 -12.69 5.73
N LYS A 50 0.42 -12.28 6.95
CA LYS A 50 -0.92 -11.73 7.21
C LYS A 50 -1.08 -10.36 6.55
N ALA A 51 -2.26 -10.10 5.99
CA ALA A 51 -2.60 -8.82 5.35
C ALA A 51 -2.94 -7.72 6.38
N ASN A 52 -2.10 -7.53 7.39
CA ASN A 52 -2.28 -6.52 8.44
C ASN A 52 -0.92 -6.01 8.96
N ALA A 53 -0.96 -5.02 9.85
CA ALA A 53 0.24 -4.35 10.37
C ALA A 53 1.11 -5.22 11.31
N ASP A 54 0.67 -6.43 11.67
CA ASP A 54 1.47 -7.36 12.48
C ASP A 54 2.62 -7.98 11.66
N GLU A 55 2.45 -8.08 10.33
CA GLU A 55 3.53 -8.44 9.41
C GLU A 55 4.45 -7.23 9.18
N GLN A 56 5.72 -7.33 9.58
CA GLN A 56 6.68 -6.22 9.48
C GLN A 56 6.90 -5.71 8.05
N TYR A 57 6.66 -6.55 7.03
CA TYR A 57 6.75 -6.17 5.61
C TYR A 57 5.40 -5.78 4.98
N TYR A 58 4.35 -5.57 5.78
CA TYR A 58 3.05 -5.14 5.29
C TYR A 58 2.98 -3.66 4.93
N GLY A 59 2.19 -3.36 3.89
CA GLY A 59 1.97 -2.00 3.40
C GLY A 59 3.19 -1.40 2.72
N TYR A 60 3.11 -0.11 2.38
CA TYR A 60 4.17 0.55 1.61
C TYR A 60 5.50 0.65 2.35
N ALA A 61 5.47 1.04 3.63
CA ALA A 61 6.69 1.15 4.44
C ALA A 61 7.31 -0.22 4.72
N GLY A 62 6.49 -1.26 4.94
CA GLY A 62 6.96 -2.63 5.10
C GLY A 62 7.57 -3.21 3.82
N ALA A 63 6.98 -2.92 2.65
CA ALA A 63 7.56 -3.32 1.36
C ALA A 63 8.91 -2.64 1.10
N PHE A 64 9.05 -1.35 1.46
CA PHE A 64 10.36 -0.69 1.40
C PHE A 64 11.33 -1.31 2.40
N ARG A 65 10.89 -1.63 3.62
CA ARG A 65 11.70 -2.33 4.62
C ARG A 65 12.21 -3.69 4.11
N CYS A 66 11.39 -4.44 3.37
CA CYS A 66 11.77 -5.70 2.74
C CYS A 66 12.96 -5.53 1.78
N LEU A 67 12.98 -4.44 1.01
CA LEU A 67 14.09 -4.09 0.12
C LEU A 67 15.37 -3.76 0.90
N VAL A 68 15.28 -2.86 1.90
CA VAL A 68 16.48 -2.38 2.62
C VAL A 68 17.11 -3.44 3.53
N GLU A 69 16.31 -4.41 4.01
CA GLU A 69 16.79 -5.55 4.77
C GLU A 69 17.26 -6.71 3.87
N ASN A 70 17.38 -6.48 2.55
CA ASN A 70 17.86 -7.44 1.55
C ASN A 70 17.02 -8.72 1.45
N ALA A 71 15.74 -8.65 1.79
CA ALA A 71 14.80 -9.76 1.62
C ALA A 71 14.21 -9.80 0.20
N GLY A 72 14.21 -8.68 -0.53
CA GLY A 72 13.86 -8.63 -1.95
C GLY A 72 14.69 -7.60 -2.70
N ASP A 73 14.76 -7.75 -4.03
CA ASP A 73 15.57 -6.89 -4.89
C ASP A 73 14.78 -5.70 -5.46
N VAL A 74 13.44 -5.75 -5.40
CA VAL A 74 12.51 -4.73 -5.91
C VAL A 74 11.35 -4.56 -4.95
N ALA A 75 10.90 -3.32 -4.72
CA ALA A 75 9.71 -3.00 -3.94
C ALA A 75 8.70 -2.16 -4.73
N PHE A 76 7.44 -2.60 -4.75
CA PHE A 76 6.34 -1.87 -5.37
C PHE A 76 5.72 -0.88 -4.37
N ILE A 77 6.21 0.37 -4.40
CA ILE A 77 5.84 1.42 -3.43
C ILE A 77 5.47 2.73 -4.12
N LYS A 78 4.91 3.67 -3.35
CA LYS A 78 4.66 5.04 -3.81
C LYS A 78 5.93 5.88 -3.71
N HIS A 79 6.05 6.89 -4.57
CA HIS A 79 7.22 7.77 -4.61
C HIS A 79 7.54 8.48 -3.28
N THR A 80 6.53 8.68 -2.41
CA THR A 80 6.74 9.36 -1.13
C THR A 80 7.43 8.49 -0.07
N ILE A 81 7.47 7.17 -0.27
CA ILE A 81 7.87 6.23 0.78
C ILE A 81 9.37 6.28 1.07
N VAL A 82 10.19 6.43 0.03
CA VAL A 82 11.65 6.56 0.19
C VAL A 82 12.00 7.80 1.01
N PRO A 83 11.58 9.04 0.65
CA PRO A 83 11.91 10.22 1.46
C PRO A 83 11.27 10.21 2.85
N GLU A 84 10.12 9.56 3.05
CA GLU A 84 9.51 9.37 4.38
C GLU A 84 10.34 8.44 5.30
N ASN A 85 11.20 7.59 4.74
CA ASN A 85 11.98 6.57 5.46
C ASN A 85 13.47 6.63 5.07
N SER A 86 14.02 7.81 4.81
CA SER A 86 15.45 8.02 4.58
C SER A 86 15.84 9.46 4.94
N ASP A 87 17.13 9.78 4.83
CA ASP A 87 17.68 11.11 5.09
C ASP A 87 17.37 11.62 6.51
N GLY A 88 17.40 10.71 7.48
CA GLY A 88 17.09 10.99 8.89
C GLY A 88 15.60 10.93 9.25
N ASN A 89 14.71 10.63 8.29
CA ASN A 89 13.29 10.43 8.52
C ASN A 89 12.94 8.96 8.80
N GLY A 90 11.76 8.77 9.38
CA GLY A 90 11.15 7.46 9.54
C GLY A 90 11.56 6.71 10.82
N PRO A 91 11.18 5.43 10.91
CA PRO A 91 11.40 4.58 12.08
C PRO A 91 12.86 4.17 12.26
N THR A 92 13.17 3.49 13.37
CA THR A 92 14.55 3.09 13.71
C THR A 92 15.26 2.29 12.62
N TRP A 93 14.55 1.43 11.88
CA TRP A 93 15.13 0.65 10.78
C TRP A 93 15.56 1.51 9.58
N ALA A 94 15.03 2.74 9.47
CA ALA A 94 15.26 3.65 8.35
C ALA A 94 16.33 4.73 8.63
N LYS A 95 16.77 4.90 9.89
CA LYS A 95 17.61 6.03 10.32
C LYS A 95 18.92 6.21 9.56
N GLY A 96 19.51 5.13 9.06
CA GLY A 96 20.79 5.15 8.35
C GLY A 96 20.67 5.23 6.82
N LEU A 97 19.45 5.24 6.28
CA LEU A 97 19.22 5.18 4.84
C LEU A 97 19.39 6.55 4.19
N LYS A 98 20.02 6.59 3.02
CA LYS A 98 20.03 7.79 2.17
C LYS A 98 19.11 7.57 0.98
N SER A 99 18.34 8.59 0.63
CA SER A 99 17.42 8.48 -0.51
C SER A 99 18.16 8.26 -1.83
N THR A 100 19.43 8.67 -1.90
CA THR A 100 20.33 8.51 -3.05
C THR A 100 20.80 7.07 -3.27
N ASP A 101 20.57 6.17 -2.32
CA ASP A 101 20.95 4.76 -2.43
C ASP A 101 19.90 3.93 -3.21
N PHE A 102 18.81 4.58 -3.66
CA PHE A 102 17.69 3.94 -4.34
C PHE A 102 17.39 4.60 -5.68
N GLU A 103 16.90 3.80 -6.62
CA GLU A 103 16.50 4.22 -7.96
C GLU A 103 15.10 3.71 -8.32
N LEU A 104 14.46 4.39 -9.27
CA LEU A 104 13.20 3.99 -9.87
C LEU A 104 13.49 3.14 -11.10
N LEU A 105 12.71 2.08 -11.29
CA LEU A 105 12.67 1.32 -12.53
C LEU A 105 11.59 1.90 -13.44
N CYS A 106 11.99 2.39 -14.61
CA CYS A 106 11.08 2.96 -15.60
C CYS A 106 10.57 1.87 -16.55
N GLN A 107 9.41 2.10 -17.16
CA GLN A 107 8.83 1.16 -18.14
C GLN A 107 9.73 0.94 -19.36
N GLU A 108 10.56 1.93 -19.70
CA GLU A 108 11.52 1.89 -20.82
C GLU A 108 12.77 1.04 -20.50
N GLY A 109 12.85 0.41 -19.33
CA GLY A 109 13.98 -0.42 -18.91
C GLY A 109 15.18 0.35 -18.36
N THR A 110 15.08 1.67 -18.23
CA THR A 110 16.09 2.51 -17.59
C THR A 110 15.85 2.65 -16.09
N SER A 111 16.90 2.97 -15.34
CA SER A 111 16.79 3.47 -13.98
C SER A 111 16.88 4.99 -13.91
N GLN A 112 16.17 5.61 -12.96
CA GLN A 112 16.20 7.06 -12.74
C GLN A 112 16.26 7.37 -11.24
N PRO A 113 16.84 8.52 -10.83
CA PRO A 113 16.77 8.98 -9.44
C PRO A 113 15.33 9.09 -8.94
N ILE A 114 15.10 8.82 -7.65
CA ILE A 114 13.75 8.85 -7.04
C ILE A 114 13.02 10.19 -7.20
N THR A 115 13.75 11.28 -7.40
CA THR A 115 13.18 12.62 -7.61
C THR A 115 12.48 12.74 -8.95
N ASN A 116 12.79 11.87 -9.92
CA ASN A 116 12.21 11.86 -11.26
C ASN A 116 10.91 11.05 -11.37
N PHE A 117 10.24 10.77 -10.25
CA PHE A 117 9.03 9.92 -10.22
C PHE A 117 7.87 10.42 -11.09
N ARG A 118 7.86 11.71 -11.46
CA ARG A 118 6.82 12.28 -12.33
C ARG A 118 6.93 11.78 -13.76
N ASP A 119 8.14 11.56 -14.23
CA ASP A 119 8.41 11.11 -15.60
C ASP A 119 8.75 9.62 -15.64
N CYS A 120 9.27 9.05 -14.54
CA CYS A 120 9.55 7.63 -14.39
C CYS A 120 8.65 6.99 -13.31
N HIS A 121 7.56 6.34 -13.73
CA HIS A 121 6.66 5.58 -12.86
C HIS A 121 5.94 4.46 -13.63
N LEU A 122 5.51 3.42 -12.92
CA LEU A 122 4.76 2.32 -13.55
C LEU A 122 3.31 2.69 -13.87
N ALA A 123 2.67 3.51 -13.03
CA ALA A 123 1.31 4.00 -13.23
C ALA A 123 0.99 5.16 -12.29
N LYS A 124 0.04 6.00 -12.70
CA LYS A 124 -0.62 6.94 -11.79
C LYS A 124 -1.76 6.22 -11.09
N VAL A 125 -1.78 6.30 -9.76
CA VAL A 125 -2.75 5.58 -8.93
C VAL A 125 -3.62 6.59 -8.19
N PRO A 126 -4.95 6.44 -8.18
CA PRO A 126 -5.84 7.31 -7.41
C PRO A 126 -5.46 7.39 -5.93
N ALA A 127 -5.78 8.53 -5.31
CA ALA A 127 -5.66 8.67 -3.87
C ALA A 127 -6.56 7.66 -3.14
N HIS A 128 -6.22 7.34 -1.88
CA HIS A 128 -7.13 6.52 -1.07
C HIS A 128 -8.40 7.32 -0.78
N ALA A 129 -9.55 6.66 -0.77
CA ALA A 129 -10.84 7.29 -0.50
C ALA A 129 -11.57 6.60 0.64
N VAL A 130 -12.34 7.38 1.40
CA VAL A 130 -13.34 6.85 2.32
C VAL A 130 -14.55 6.43 1.50
N ILE A 131 -14.94 5.17 1.62
CA ILE A 131 -16.11 4.61 0.95
C ILE A 131 -17.23 4.45 1.97
N THR A 132 -18.43 4.83 1.59
CA THR A 132 -19.63 4.75 2.43
C THR A 132 -20.81 4.31 1.57
N ARG A 133 -21.87 3.84 2.23
CA ARG A 133 -23.14 3.58 1.56
C ARG A 133 -23.81 4.90 1.16
N PRO A 134 -24.61 4.93 0.08
CA PRO A 134 -25.27 6.15 -0.39
C PRO A 134 -26.10 6.87 0.68
N GLU A 135 -26.82 6.12 1.50
CA GLU A 135 -27.73 6.62 2.53
C GLU A 135 -27.01 7.30 3.71
N THR A 136 -25.76 6.92 3.99
CA THR A 136 -24.96 7.51 5.07
C THR A 136 -23.96 8.57 4.59
N ARG A 137 -23.82 8.77 3.27
CA ARG A 137 -22.80 9.65 2.67
C ARG A 137 -22.81 11.06 3.27
N GLY A 138 -23.98 11.70 3.35
CA GLY A 138 -24.08 13.08 3.83
C GLY A 138 -23.58 13.24 5.28
N MET A 139 -23.94 12.28 6.13
CA MET A 139 -23.53 12.26 7.53
C MET A 139 -22.03 12.01 7.67
N VAL A 140 -21.49 11.02 6.96
CA VAL A 140 -20.06 10.67 7.01
C VAL A 140 -19.19 11.83 6.50
N VAL A 141 -19.57 12.46 5.39
CA VAL A 141 -18.84 13.63 4.87
C VAL A 141 -18.85 14.77 5.88
N SER A 142 -20.02 15.14 6.40
CA SER A 142 -20.12 16.25 7.37
C SER A 142 -19.28 15.98 8.62
N PHE A 143 -19.40 14.77 9.18
CA PHE A 143 -18.60 14.33 10.32
C PHE A 143 -17.09 14.42 10.05
N LEU A 144 -16.61 13.87 8.93
CA LEU A 144 -15.18 13.87 8.61
C LEU A 144 -14.63 15.27 8.36
N LEU A 145 -15.42 16.16 7.73
CA LEU A 145 -15.03 17.57 7.54
C LEU A 145 -14.89 18.30 8.88
N GLU A 146 -15.83 18.10 9.80
CA GLU A 146 -15.77 18.66 11.15
C GLU A 146 -14.58 18.10 11.95
N GLN A 147 -14.37 16.77 11.92
CA GLN A 147 -13.27 16.14 12.64
C GLN A 147 -11.91 16.58 12.11
N GLN A 148 -11.71 16.69 10.79
CA GLN A 148 -10.43 17.14 10.26
C GLN A 148 -10.17 18.63 10.52
N ALA A 149 -11.21 19.47 10.62
CA ALA A 149 -11.04 20.88 10.99
C ALA A 149 -10.48 21.02 12.41
N LYS A 150 -10.81 20.06 13.28
CA LYS A 150 -10.37 20.04 14.68
C LYS A 150 -9.05 19.30 14.90
N PHE A 151 -8.90 18.13 14.27
CA PHE A 151 -7.82 17.17 14.52
C PHE A 151 -6.93 16.87 13.31
N GLY A 152 -7.21 17.46 12.15
CA GLY A 152 -6.38 17.32 10.94
C GLY A 152 -5.05 18.07 11.06
N SER A 153 -4.28 18.13 9.97
CA SER A 153 -2.94 18.74 9.97
C SER A 153 -2.93 20.21 10.38
N SER A 154 -4.00 20.95 10.05
CA SER A 154 -4.19 22.37 10.43
C SER A 154 -5.15 22.55 11.61
N GLY A 155 -5.50 21.47 12.30
CA GLY A 155 -6.46 21.48 13.39
C GLY A 155 -5.91 22.16 14.65
N SER A 156 -6.80 22.82 15.39
CA SER A 156 -6.45 23.58 16.60
C SER A 156 -6.26 22.71 17.84
N ASP A 157 -6.80 21.50 17.85
CA ASP A 157 -6.79 20.63 19.02
C ASP A 157 -5.55 19.71 19.01
N PRO A 158 -4.65 19.81 20.02
CA PRO A 158 -3.46 18.97 20.08
C PRO A 158 -3.71 17.60 20.72
N SER A 159 -4.88 17.36 21.33
CA SER A 159 -5.17 16.12 22.07
C SER A 159 -5.20 14.87 21.17
N PHE A 160 -5.52 15.05 19.90
CA PHE A 160 -5.57 13.99 18.91
C PHE A 160 -5.14 14.50 17.53
N LYS A 161 -4.46 13.63 16.75
CA LYS A 161 -3.99 13.92 15.40
C LYS A 161 -4.54 12.88 14.44
N MET A 162 -5.51 13.27 13.62
CA MET A 162 -6.27 12.38 12.73
C MET A 162 -5.42 11.74 11.64
N PHE A 163 -4.39 12.43 11.17
CA PHE A 163 -3.47 11.96 10.13
C PHE A 163 -2.08 11.66 10.71
N GLN A 164 -2.01 11.18 11.95
CA GLN A 164 -0.76 10.75 12.55
C GLN A 164 -0.99 9.52 13.42
N SER A 165 -0.17 8.50 13.21
CA SER A 165 -0.21 7.25 13.95
C SER A 165 0.77 7.28 15.14
N TYR A 166 0.32 6.78 16.29
CA TYR A 166 1.17 6.48 17.45
C TYR A 166 1.42 4.96 17.50
N ASN A 167 2.67 4.54 17.73
CA ASN A 167 3.07 3.13 17.79
C ASN A 167 2.69 2.30 16.55
N GLY A 168 2.71 2.93 15.38
CA GLY A 168 2.38 2.31 14.09
C GLY A 168 2.54 3.33 12.98
N MET A 169 2.18 2.95 11.75
CA MET A 169 2.19 3.84 10.59
C MET A 169 0.91 3.64 9.79
N ASN A 170 0.37 4.75 9.27
CA ASN A 170 -0.80 4.76 8.40
C ASN A 170 -2.05 4.07 8.99
N LEU A 171 -2.33 4.28 10.28
CA LEU A 171 -3.50 3.74 10.98
C LEU A 171 -4.74 4.57 10.62
N LEU A 172 -5.76 3.92 10.05
CA LEU A 172 -6.99 4.51 9.45
C LEU A 172 -6.73 5.39 8.23
N PHE A 173 -5.89 6.42 8.37
CA PHE A 173 -5.46 7.32 7.32
C PHE A 173 -3.96 7.24 7.15
N LYS A 174 -3.46 7.69 6.00
CA LYS A 174 -2.02 7.83 5.83
C LYS A 174 -1.48 8.97 6.67
N ASP A 175 -0.30 8.80 7.23
CA ASP A 175 0.33 9.82 8.07
C ASP A 175 0.72 11.08 7.28
N ASN A 176 0.83 10.95 5.94
CA ASN A 176 1.11 12.07 5.03
C ASN A 176 -0.15 12.74 4.46
N THR A 177 -1.35 12.33 4.90
CA THR A 177 -2.62 12.94 4.47
C THR A 177 -2.63 14.42 4.86
N LYS A 178 -2.87 15.30 3.89
CA LYS A 178 -2.95 16.75 4.13
C LYS A 178 -4.35 17.20 4.56
N CYS A 179 -5.36 16.64 3.91
CA CYS A 179 -6.77 16.86 4.21
C CYS A 179 -7.62 15.76 3.57
N LEU A 180 -8.89 15.71 3.95
CA LEU A 180 -9.94 15.01 3.23
C LEU A 180 -10.69 15.99 2.34
N GLN A 181 -10.86 15.64 1.08
CA GLN A 181 -11.62 16.43 0.11
C GLN A 181 -12.89 15.67 -0.26
N GLU A 182 -14.03 16.37 -0.25
CA GLU A 182 -15.28 15.78 -0.72
C GLU A 182 -15.21 15.51 -2.23
N ILE A 183 -15.54 14.29 -2.62
CA ILE A 183 -15.70 13.90 -4.03
C ILE A 183 -17.12 14.30 -4.46
N PRO A 184 -17.30 14.97 -5.63
CA PRO A 184 -18.62 15.34 -6.16
C PRO A 184 -19.61 14.17 -6.15
N ARG A 185 -20.87 14.43 -5.84
CA ARG A 185 -21.90 13.38 -5.69
C ARG A 185 -22.16 12.63 -6.99
N GLU A 186 -21.93 13.28 -8.11
CA GLU A 186 -22.16 12.76 -9.46
C GLU A 186 -21.06 11.78 -9.89
N ARG A 187 -19.90 11.79 -9.21
CA ARG A 187 -18.81 10.86 -9.52
C ARG A 187 -19.03 9.53 -8.84
N ASN A 188 -19.12 8.48 -9.65
CA ASN A 188 -19.12 7.11 -9.17
C ASN A 188 -17.68 6.60 -8.96
N TYR A 189 -17.54 5.35 -8.52
CA TYR A 189 -16.22 4.77 -8.25
C TYR A 189 -15.35 4.61 -9.51
N GLN A 190 -15.95 4.42 -10.68
CA GLN A 190 -15.25 4.29 -11.97
C GLN A 190 -14.68 5.65 -12.37
N ASP A 191 -15.46 6.72 -12.24
CA ASP A 191 -15.01 8.10 -12.51
C ASP A 191 -13.90 8.52 -11.55
N PHE A 192 -13.98 8.10 -10.29
CA PHE A 192 -12.95 8.37 -9.29
C PHE A 192 -11.65 7.62 -9.60
N LEU A 193 -11.74 6.34 -9.96
CA LEU A 193 -10.56 5.52 -10.24
C LEU A 193 -9.92 5.82 -11.59
N GLY A 194 -10.71 6.29 -12.56
CA GLY A 194 -10.27 6.56 -13.92
C GLY A 194 -10.26 5.31 -14.80
N GLU A 195 -10.36 5.54 -16.11
CA GLU A 195 -10.52 4.48 -17.12
C GLU A 195 -9.34 3.50 -17.15
N GLU A 196 -8.09 4.01 -17.19
CA GLU A 196 -6.89 3.16 -17.24
C GLU A 196 -6.80 2.20 -16.04
N TYR A 197 -7.09 2.70 -14.84
CA TYR A 197 -7.11 1.88 -13.63
C TYR A 197 -8.21 0.82 -13.70
N MET A 198 -9.40 1.20 -14.19
CA MET A 198 -10.52 0.28 -14.36
C MET A 198 -10.21 -0.82 -15.37
N ILE A 199 -9.59 -0.49 -16.51
CA ILE A 199 -9.15 -1.46 -17.52
C ILE A 199 -8.10 -2.42 -16.94
N ALA A 200 -7.10 -1.90 -16.23
CA ALA A 200 -6.08 -2.72 -15.59
C ALA A 200 -6.70 -3.70 -14.58
N MET A 201 -7.59 -3.20 -13.71
CA MET A 201 -8.26 -4.04 -12.71
C MET A 201 -9.20 -5.07 -13.33
N GLN A 202 -9.94 -4.73 -14.39
CA GLN A 202 -10.77 -5.69 -15.12
C GLN A 202 -9.92 -6.76 -15.80
N SER A 203 -8.77 -6.39 -16.35
CA SER A 203 -7.85 -7.33 -17.01
C SER A 203 -7.21 -8.29 -16.00
N LEU A 204 -6.77 -7.78 -14.84
CA LEU A 204 -6.29 -8.59 -13.72
C LEU A 204 -7.38 -9.52 -13.17
N ARG A 205 -8.63 -9.05 -13.14
CA ARG A 205 -9.78 -9.87 -12.75
C ARG A 205 -10.21 -10.85 -13.83
N LYS A 206 -9.95 -10.65 -15.11
CA LYS A 206 -10.27 -11.68 -16.13
C LYS A 206 -9.48 -12.98 -15.93
N CYS A 207 -8.36 -12.94 -15.22
CA CYS A 207 -7.72 -14.14 -14.70
C CYS A 207 -8.62 -14.92 -13.70
N SER A 208 -9.77 -14.39 -13.26
CA SER A 208 -10.78 -15.02 -12.39
C SER A 208 -11.88 -15.76 -13.13
N ASP A 209 -12.25 -15.31 -14.33
CA ASP A 209 -13.51 -15.73 -14.95
C ASP A 209 -13.32 -16.76 -16.07
N SER A 210 -12.09 -17.13 -16.42
CA SER A 210 -11.79 -18.11 -17.48
C SER A 210 -11.73 -19.57 -17.00
N THR A 211 -12.41 -19.93 -15.91
CA THR A 211 -12.54 -21.33 -15.47
C THR A 211 -13.91 -21.55 -14.82
N SER A 212 -14.91 -21.83 -15.67
CA SER A 212 -16.10 -22.60 -15.28
C SER A 212 -15.79 -24.10 -15.30
#